data_AF-A0A084GBL7-F1
#
_entry.id   AF-A0A084GBL7-F1
#
_cell.length_a   1.000
_cell.length_b   1.000
_cell.length_c   1.000
_cell.angle_alpha   90.00
_cell.angle_beta   90.00
_cell.angle_gamma   90.00
#
_symmetry.space_group_name_H-M   'P 1'
#
loop_
_entity.id
_entity.type
_entity.pdbx_description
1 polymer ?
#
loop_
_entity_poly.entity_id
_entity_poly.type
_entity_poly.pdbx_seq_one_letter_code
_entity_poly.pdbx_strand_id
1 'polypeptide(L)'
;MASIFELPEELVISTLTNHFPCREPQIRALTTLLSPNCAPCKNLVLYGTKATGKSAIAESLLEKLSNTNHDDSTIHYAVVKSARCITGRHLFETTVDAVAQAINWPDTPKRCENLSQLVIELSKMLKDPPREERWRFALVFDGIDDQREAPPTLLPALARLSEIIPCLTCVFIVTSPPPAYLRTVIGSFLEFPNYKKHEFVKILSLETPPPIPNATAQETTELWRRLCGAVHDSLTKAASRTLPSFRHSCHALWPRFIAPVQAGTHSPKEFSKLLIASRVHFQDESLLNPSIVSSIASKSAPPSLPLSKERDSSTDLATLLPTVARLLLLAAYLASHNPARHDITVFSTHNYGKRRRRGGVASTGPRSAGAGRGRHRKIARKLLGAHSFVVERMMAIFVALSSEWAASEGGAVGADGTSALPIDADVGVALATLASLRLLIRVGIGGDMMDRGARWRINVSWEAVRALGRSVGIEVEDWLVE
;
A
#
# COMPACT_ATOMS: atom_id res chain seq x y z
N MET A 1 -41.86 -38.72 4.55
CA MET A 1 -41.50 -37.47 3.83
C MET A 1 -40.27 -36.91 4.51
N ALA A 2 -39.08 -37.17 3.98
CA ALA A 2 -37.86 -36.57 4.51
C ALA A 2 -37.89 -35.06 4.24
N SER A 3 -37.51 -34.23 5.21
CA SER A 3 -37.45 -32.78 5.04
C SER A 3 -36.50 -32.45 3.89
N ILE A 4 -36.99 -31.72 2.89
CA ILE A 4 -36.19 -31.28 1.72
C ILE A 4 -35.04 -30.36 2.15
N PHE A 5 -35.16 -29.75 3.33
CA PHE A 5 -34.16 -28.89 3.94
C PHE A 5 -33.77 -29.44 5.31
N GLU A 6 -32.50 -29.74 5.48
CA GLU A 6 -31.89 -30.07 6.78
C GLU A 6 -31.13 -28.85 7.30
N LEU A 7 -31.11 -28.71 8.62
CA LEU A 7 -30.26 -27.70 9.25
C LEU A 7 -28.79 -28.09 9.06
N PRO A 8 -27.90 -27.10 8.88
CA PRO A 8 -26.47 -27.35 8.84
C PRO A 8 -25.97 -28.16 10.04
N GLU A 9 -25.00 -29.05 9.81
CA GLU A 9 -24.36 -29.82 10.88
C GLU A 9 -23.71 -28.88 11.91
N GLU A 10 -24.25 -28.87 13.13
CA GLU A 10 -23.75 -28.00 14.21
C GLU A 10 -22.30 -28.34 14.62
N LEU A 11 -21.84 -29.57 14.36
CA LEU A 11 -20.47 -30.02 14.59
C LEU A 11 -19.46 -29.29 13.68
N VAL A 12 -19.79 -29.12 12.39
CA VAL A 12 -18.93 -28.38 11.45
C VAL A 12 -18.89 -26.89 11.85
N ILE A 13 -20.04 -26.32 12.20
CA ILE A 13 -20.15 -24.91 12.60
C ILE A 13 -19.38 -24.65 13.90
N SER A 14 -19.52 -25.50 14.91
CA SER A 14 -18.85 -25.32 16.21
C SER A 14 -17.33 -25.41 16.09
N THR A 15 -16.81 -26.37 15.34
CA THR A 15 -15.36 -26.48 15.11
C THR A 15 -14.79 -25.29 14.34
N LEU A 16 -15.53 -24.74 13.36
CA LEU A 16 -15.11 -23.52 12.66
C LEU A 16 -15.23 -22.26 13.52
N THR A 17 -16.27 -22.18 14.35
CA THR A 17 -16.46 -21.04 15.25
C THR A 17 -15.38 -20.97 16.32
N ASN A 18 -14.84 -22.13 16.75
CA ASN A 18 -13.69 -22.21 17.63
C ASN A 18 -12.40 -21.71 16.96
N HIS A 19 -12.20 -22.03 15.67
CA HIS A 19 -11.01 -21.58 14.93
C HIS A 19 -11.10 -20.11 14.50
N PHE A 20 -12.31 -19.65 14.14
CA PHE A 20 -12.61 -18.28 13.72
C PHE A 20 -13.63 -17.63 14.66
N PRO A 21 -13.20 -17.16 15.85
CA PRO A 21 -14.11 -16.50 16.77
C PRO A 21 -14.69 -15.21 16.17
N CYS A 22 -15.85 -14.79 16.68
CA CYS A 22 -16.56 -13.57 16.26
C CYS A 22 -17.10 -13.60 14.82
N ARG A 23 -17.11 -14.76 14.16
CA ARG A 23 -17.65 -14.96 12.79
C ARG A 23 -18.77 -15.98 12.71
N GLU A 24 -19.36 -16.35 13.83
CA GLU A 24 -20.48 -17.29 13.92
C GLU A 24 -21.65 -16.98 12.96
N PRO A 25 -22.16 -15.73 12.84
CA PRO A 25 -23.28 -15.46 11.93
C PRO A 25 -22.87 -15.61 10.46
N GLN A 26 -21.64 -15.21 10.10
CA GLN A 26 -21.13 -15.40 8.74
C GLN A 26 -20.90 -16.88 8.43
N ILE A 27 -20.33 -17.64 9.36
CA ILE A 27 -20.11 -19.08 9.20
C ILE A 27 -21.45 -19.78 8.97
N ARG A 28 -22.44 -19.53 9.84
CA ARG A 28 -23.78 -20.12 9.70
C ARG A 28 -24.44 -19.76 8.37
N ALA A 29 -24.39 -18.49 7.97
CA ALA A 29 -24.95 -18.07 6.68
C ALA A 29 -24.24 -18.74 5.51
N LEU A 30 -22.91 -18.83 5.55
CA LEU A 30 -22.10 -19.42 4.49
C LEU A 30 -22.34 -20.95 4.41
N THR A 31 -22.47 -21.64 5.54
CA THR A 31 -22.85 -23.06 5.57
C THR A 31 -24.24 -23.28 4.99
N THR A 32 -25.24 -22.49 5.37
CA THR A 32 -26.60 -22.62 4.81
C THR A 32 -26.64 -22.41 3.29
N LEU A 33 -25.80 -21.52 2.75
CA LEU A 33 -25.77 -21.15 1.34
C LEU A 33 -24.93 -22.09 0.46
N LEU A 34 -24.04 -22.90 1.05
CA LEU A 34 -23.16 -23.83 0.34
C LEU A 34 -23.53 -25.30 0.53
N SER A 35 -24.11 -25.67 1.68
CA SER A 35 -24.49 -27.06 1.95
C SER A 35 -25.57 -27.55 0.98
N PRO A 36 -25.48 -28.81 0.49
CA PRO A 36 -26.35 -29.30 -0.57
C PRO A 36 -27.75 -29.62 -0.02
N ASN A 37 -27.84 -29.98 1.26
CA ASN A 37 -29.06 -30.33 1.99
C ASN A 37 -29.78 -29.09 2.57
N CYS A 38 -29.18 -27.90 2.46
CA CYS A 38 -29.74 -26.65 2.95
C CYS A 38 -30.34 -25.85 1.78
N ALA A 39 -30.08 -24.54 1.69
CA ALA A 39 -30.59 -23.66 0.64
C ALA A 39 -29.43 -23.19 -0.26
N PRO A 40 -28.88 -24.06 -1.13
CA PRO A 40 -27.72 -23.73 -1.93
C PRO A 40 -28.02 -22.61 -2.91
N CYS A 41 -27.10 -21.66 -2.99
CA CYS A 41 -27.16 -20.56 -3.95
C CYS A 41 -26.30 -20.87 -5.19
N LYS A 42 -26.67 -20.31 -6.35
CA LYS A 42 -25.90 -20.45 -7.60
C LYS A 42 -24.68 -19.54 -7.64
N ASN A 43 -24.85 -18.32 -7.16
CA ASN A 43 -23.83 -17.29 -7.12
C ASN A 43 -23.81 -16.64 -5.73
N LEU A 44 -22.64 -16.57 -5.11
CA LEU A 44 -22.41 -15.99 -3.79
C LEU A 44 -21.30 -14.95 -3.86
N VAL A 45 -21.52 -13.76 -3.30
CA VAL A 45 -20.48 -12.73 -3.16
C VAL A 45 -20.14 -12.54 -1.70
N LEU A 46 -18.91 -12.84 -1.34
CA LEU A 46 -18.34 -12.55 -0.02
C LEU A 46 -17.63 -11.21 -0.09
N TYR A 47 -18.15 -10.18 0.57
CA TYR A 47 -17.56 -8.85 0.52
C TYR A 47 -17.20 -8.30 1.90
N GLY A 48 -16.23 -7.40 1.96
CA GLY A 48 -15.75 -6.78 3.20
C GLY A 48 -14.29 -6.39 3.07
N THR A 49 -13.74 -5.59 3.98
CA THR A 49 -12.36 -5.10 3.81
C THR A 49 -11.30 -6.23 3.83
N LYS A 50 -10.05 -5.91 3.50
CA LYS A 50 -8.95 -6.88 3.54
C LYS A 50 -8.73 -7.35 4.99
N ALA A 51 -8.33 -8.61 5.15
CA ALA A 51 -8.04 -9.24 6.44
C ALA A 51 -9.24 -9.43 7.40
N THR A 52 -10.46 -9.59 6.89
CA THR A 52 -11.65 -9.94 7.69
C THR A 52 -11.90 -11.44 7.84
N GLY A 53 -11.02 -12.29 7.29
CA GLY A 53 -11.10 -13.76 7.38
C GLY A 53 -11.88 -14.45 6.26
N LYS A 54 -12.38 -13.71 5.25
CA LYS A 54 -13.22 -14.26 4.15
C LYS A 54 -12.64 -15.52 3.50
N SER A 55 -11.43 -15.42 2.97
CA SER A 55 -10.78 -16.50 2.22
C SER A 55 -10.50 -17.72 3.10
N ALA A 56 -9.98 -17.50 4.31
CA ALA A 56 -9.68 -18.58 5.26
C ALA A 56 -10.95 -19.31 5.76
N ILE A 57 -12.04 -18.57 6.00
CA ILE A 57 -13.32 -19.15 6.44
C ILE A 57 -13.98 -19.94 5.29
N ALA A 58 -13.99 -19.39 4.08
CA ALA A 58 -14.56 -20.07 2.91
C ALA A 58 -13.80 -21.37 2.59
N GLU A 59 -12.45 -21.32 2.58
CA GLU A 59 -11.60 -22.48 2.32
C GLU A 59 -11.75 -23.55 3.40
N SER A 60 -11.68 -23.18 4.68
CA SER A 60 -11.83 -24.13 5.80
C SER A 60 -13.22 -24.73 5.92
N LEU A 61 -14.28 -23.99 5.56
CA LEU A 61 -15.63 -24.55 5.51
C LEU A 61 -15.75 -25.59 4.39
N LEU A 62 -15.31 -25.24 3.17
CA LEU A 62 -15.41 -26.14 2.03
C LEU A 62 -14.59 -27.42 2.24
N GLU A 63 -13.40 -27.30 2.83
CA GLU A 63 -12.57 -28.44 3.24
C GLU A 63 -13.35 -29.38 4.18
N LYS A 64 -13.97 -28.83 5.23
CA LYS A 64 -14.76 -29.64 6.17
C LYS A 64 -15.99 -30.27 5.53
N LEU A 65 -16.72 -29.52 4.70
CA LEU A 65 -17.91 -30.04 3.99
C LEU A 65 -17.56 -31.14 2.98
N SER A 66 -16.35 -31.09 2.39
CA SER A 66 -15.88 -32.15 1.50
C SER A 66 -15.46 -33.41 2.27
N ASN A 67 -14.86 -33.25 3.46
CA ASN A 67 -14.32 -34.36 4.25
C ASN A 67 -15.36 -35.09 5.12
N THR A 68 -16.48 -34.47 5.48
CA THR A 68 -17.50 -35.09 6.37
C THR A 68 -18.21 -36.29 5.75
N ASN A 69 -18.15 -36.48 4.43
CA ASN A 69 -18.81 -37.56 3.70
C ASN A 69 -17.77 -38.51 3.11
N HIS A 70 -17.29 -39.45 3.93
CA HIS A 70 -16.09 -40.25 3.65
C HIS A 70 -16.19 -41.28 2.50
N ASP A 71 -17.38 -41.56 1.96
CA ASP A 71 -17.53 -42.53 0.85
C ASP A 71 -18.16 -41.96 -0.43
N ASP A 72 -18.91 -40.85 -0.36
CA ASP A 72 -19.45 -40.10 -1.51
C ASP A 72 -19.57 -38.61 -1.15
N SER A 73 -18.51 -37.83 -1.38
CA SER A 73 -18.53 -36.40 -1.08
C SER A 73 -19.51 -35.67 -2.00
N THR A 74 -20.70 -35.37 -1.47
CA THR A 74 -21.75 -34.61 -2.16
C THR A 74 -21.30 -33.22 -2.60
N ILE A 75 -20.24 -32.67 -1.99
CA ILE A 75 -19.63 -31.40 -2.38
C ILE A 75 -18.15 -31.58 -2.70
N HIS A 76 -17.75 -31.13 -3.89
CA HIS A 76 -16.36 -30.84 -4.24
C HIS A 76 -16.16 -29.35 -4.41
N TYR A 77 -14.92 -28.90 -4.30
CA TYR A 77 -14.61 -27.48 -4.48
C TYR A 77 -13.25 -27.26 -5.11
N ALA A 78 -13.09 -26.09 -5.71
CA ALA A 78 -11.81 -25.58 -6.18
C ALA A 78 -11.66 -24.11 -5.78
N VAL A 79 -10.49 -23.74 -5.28
CA VAL A 79 -10.16 -22.36 -4.90
C VAL A 79 -9.13 -21.79 -5.85
N VAL A 80 -9.51 -20.74 -6.56
CA VAL A 80 -8.66 -20.02 -7.51
C VAL A 80 -8.31 -18.65 -6.95
N LYS A 81 -7.02 -18.42 -6.73
CA LYS A 81 -6.51 -17.14 -6.22
C LYS A 81 -6.35 -16.17 -7.39
N SER A 82 -7.39 -15.36 -7.63
CA SER A 82 -7.48 -14.43 -8.76
C SER A 82 -6.36 -13.39 -8.75
N ALA A 83 -5.89 -12.97 -7.57
CA ALA A 83 -4.75 -12.06 -7.44
C ALA A 83 -3.43 -12.60 -8.02
N ARG A 84 -3.27 -13.92 -8.16
CA ARG A 84 -2.10 -14.55 -8.82
C ARG A 84 -2.25 -14.56 -10.35
N CYS A 85 -3.46 -14.38 -10.85
CA CYS A 85 -3.81 -14.43 -12.26
C CYS A 85 -3.71 -13.03 -12.87
N ILE A 86 -2.60 -12.73 -13.56
CA ILE A 86 -2.35 -11.41 -14.14
C ILE A 86 -3.33 -11.10 -15.27
N THR A 87 -3.55 -12.06 -16.19
CA THR A 87 -4.40 -11.93 -17.37
C THR A 87 -5.66 -12.80 -17.25
N GLY A 88 -6.70 -12.48 -18.03
CA GLY A 88 -7.92 -13.31 -18.11
C GLY A 88 -7.65 -14.76 -18.54
N ARG A 89 -6.74 -14.95 -19.50
CA ARG A 89 -6.27 -16.29 -19.92
C ARG A 89 -5.71 -17.10 -18.76
N HIS A 90 -4.82 -16.50 -17.96
CA HIS A 90 -4.21 -17.18 -16.82
C HIS A 90 -5.26 -17.59 -15.78
N LEU A 91 -6.30 -16.75 -15.58
CA LEU A 91 -7.43 -17.10 -14.74
C LEU A 91 -8.18 -18.33 -15.30
N PHE A 92 -8.45 -18.37 -16.61
CA PHE A 92 -9.18 -19.49 -17.21
C PHE A 92 -8.39 -20.81 -17.17
N GLU A 93 -7.11 -20.79 -17.54
CA GLU A 93 -6.24 -21.98 -17.48
C GLU A 93 -6.13 -22.50 -16.03
N THR A 94 -5.89 -21.61 -15.06
CA THR A 94 -5.83 -22.02 -13.64
C THR A 94 -7.16 -22.53 -13.09
N THR A 95 -8.30 -22.00 -13.54
CA THR A 95 -9.61 -22.54 -13.16
C THR A 95 -9.83 -23.95 -13.68
N VAL A 96 -9.47 -24.21 -14.93
CA VAL A 96 -9.57 -25.53 -15.56
C VAL A 96 -8.69 -26.53 -14.81
N ASP A 97 -7.44 -26.16 -14.55
CA ASP A 97 -6.48 -27.01 -13.83
C ASP A 97 -6.95 -27.30 -12.39
N ALA A 98 -7.46 -26.30 -11.68
CA ALA A 98 -7.95 -26.47 -10.31
C ALA A 98 -9.19 -27.37 -10.24
N VAL A 99 -10.12 -27.24 -11.19
CA VAL A 99 -11.32 -28.10 -11.26
C VAL A 99 -10.94 -29.53 -11.64
N ALA A 100 -10.03 -29.70 -12.60
CA ALA A 100 -9.54 -31.01 -12.99
C ALA A 100 -8.84 -31.73 -11.83
N GLN A 101 -8.02 -31.02 -11.05
CA GLN A 101 -7.37 -31.56 -9.84
C GLN A 101 -8.39 -31.94 -8.77
N ALA A 102 -9.41 -31.11 -8.53
CA ALA A 102 -10.44 -31.38 -7.50
C ALA A 102 -11.30 -32.63 -7.78
N ILE A 103 -11.37 -33.05 -9.05
CA ILE A 103 -12.18 -34.19 -9.51
C ILE A 103 -11.29 -35.38 -9.92
N ASN A 104 -9.96 -35.23 -9.87
CA ASN A 104 -8.99 -36.20 -10.41
C ASN A 104 -9.26 -36.53 -11.89
N TRP A 105 -9.53 -35.51 -12.71
CA TRP A 105 -9.81 -35.68 -14.12
C TRP A 105 -8.54 -36.08 -14.91
N PRO A 106 -8.59 -37.12 -15.76
CA PRO A 106 -7.39 -37.73 -16.36
C PRO A 106 -6.69 -36.84 -17.39
N ASP A 107 -7.45 -36.00 -18.13
CA ASP A 107 -6.92 -35.16 -19.21
C ASP A 107 -7.14 -33.68 -18.92
N THR A 108 -6.12 -33.00 -18.39
CA THR A 108 -6.14 -31.55 -18.20
C THR A 108 -6.00 -30.82 -19.54
N PRO A 109 -6.98 -29.97 -19.93
CA PRO A 109 -6.85 -29.18 -21.15
C PRO A 109 -5.77 -28.10 -20.98
N LYS A 110 -4.74 -28.15 -21.82
CA LYS A 110 -3.55 -27.27 -21.69
C LYS A 110 -3.77 -25.82 -22.14
N ARG A 111 -4.89 -25.49 -22.77
CA ARG A 111 -5.15 -24.15 -23.33
C ARG A 111 -6.60 -23.75 -23.16
N CYS A 112 -6.82 -22.61 -22.52
CA CYS A 112 -8.13 -21.96 -22.42
C CYS A 112 -7.97 -20.45 -22.60
N GLU A 113 -8.17 -19.96 -23.81
CA GLU A 113 -7.96 -18.54 -24.16
C GLU A 113 -9.19 -17.69 -23.84
N ASN A 114 -10.38 -18.26 -24.06
CA ASN A 114 -11.64 -17.53 -24.03
C ASN A 114 -12.62 -18.12 -23.01
N LEU A 115 -13.52 -17.29 -22.51
CA LEU A 115 -14.58 -17.73 -21.61
C LEU A 115 -15.48 -18.82 -22.22
N SER A 116 -15.78 -18.76 -23.51
CA SER A 116 -16.56 -19.81 -24.19
C SER A 116 -15.86 -21.17 -24.14
N GLN A 117 -14.53 -21.20 -24.24
CA GLN A 117 -13.75 -22.44 -24.09
C GLN A 117 -13.80 -22.93 -22.65
N LEU A 118 -13.69 -22.02 -21.67
CA LEU A 118 -13.83 -22.36 -20.26
C LEU A 118 -15.18 -23.04 -19.98
N VAL A 119 -16.27 -22.49 -20.51
CA VAL A 119 -17.62 -23.05 -20.35
C VAL A 119 -17.68 -24.48 -20.89
N ILE A 120 -17.10 -24.74 -22.07
CA ILE A 120 -17.11 -26.06 -22.70
C ILE A 120 -16.33 -27.06 -21.87
N GLU A 121 -15.11 -26.72 -21.46
CA GLU A 121 -14.26 -27.61 -20.66
C GLU A 121 -14.86 -27.90 -19.29
N LEU A 122 -15.40 -26.88 -18.60
CA LEU A 122 -16.10 -27.08 -17.33
C LEU A 122 -17.38 -27.91 -17.51
N SER A 123 -18.13 -27.72 -18.59
CA SER A 123 -19.33 -28.54 -18.87
C SER A 123 -18.94 -30.00 -19.09
N LYS A 124 -17.87 -30.26 -19.84
CA LYS A 124 -17.34 -31.61 -20.05
C LYS A 124 -16.95 -32.31 -18.74
N MET A 125 -16.36 -31.58 -17.80
CA MET A 125 -15.92 -32.14 -16.52
C MET A 125 -17.06 -32.26 -15.48
N LEU A 126 -17.99 -31.30 -15.45
CA LEU A 126 -18.98 -31.15 -14.36
C LEU A 126 -20.39 -31.61 -14.73
N LYS A 127 -20.79 -31.52 -16.01
CA LYS A 127 -22.17 -31.75 -16.47
C LYS A 127 -22.35 -33.08 -17.20
N ASP A 128 -21.40 -33.47 -18.04
CA ASP A 128 -21.49 -34.66 -18.88
C ASP A 128 -21.39 -36.01 -18.12
N PRO A 129 -20.56 -36.18 -17.07
CA PRO A 129 -20.51 -37.45 -16.34
C PRO A 129 -21.76 -37.67 -15.49
N PRO A 130 -22.28 -38.92 -15.39
CA PRO A 130 -23.41 -39.23 -14.54
C PRO A 130 -23.01 -39.05 -13.06
N ARG A 131 -23.67 -38.11 -12.37
CA ARG A 131 -23.48 -37.83 -10.95
C ARG A 131 -24.82 -37.82 -10.24
N GLU A 132 -24.81 -37.99 -8.92
CA GLU A 132 -26.01 -37.89 -8.10
C GLU A 132 -26.66 -36.51 -8.22
N GLU A 133 -28.00 -36.44 -8.13
CA GLU A 133 -28.75 -35.18 -8.21
C GLU A 133 -28.39 -34.18 -7.10
N ARG A 134 -27.86 -34.69 -5.97
CA ARG A 134 -27.42 -33.90 -4.83
C ARG A 134 -25.97 -33.43 -4.93
N TRP A 135 -25.23 -33.90 -5.93
CA TRP A 135 -23.83 -33.56 -6.12
C TRP A 135 -23.68 -32.09 -6.54
N ARG A 136 -22.78 -31.37 -5.86
CA ARG A 136 -22.50 -29.95 -6.10
C ARG A 136 -21.02 -29.67 -6.19
N PHE A 137 -20.68 -28.64 -6.96
CA PHE A 137 -19.32 -28.15 -7.10
C PHE A 137 -19.24 -26.67 -6.73
N ALA A 138 -18.42 -26.32 -5.74
CA ALA A 138 -18.17 -24.94 -5.35
C ALA A 138 -16.88 -24.40 -5.98
N LEU A 139 -16.99 -23.44 -6.90
CA LEU A 139 -15.85 -22.76 -7.50
C LEU A 139 -15.64 -21.39 -6.85
N VAL A 140 -14.53 -21.24 -6.11
CA VAL A 140 -14.22 -20.01 -5.37
C VAL A 140 -13.19 -19.19 -6.11
N PHE A 141 -13.55 -17.95 -6.45
CA PHE A 141 -12.66 -16.93 -6.99
C PHE A 141 -12.25 -15.98 -5.86
N ASP A 142 -11.05 -16.20 -5.31
CA ASP A 142 -10.52 -15.39 -4.21
C ASP A 142 -9.86 -14.10 -4.73
N GLY A 143 -10.34 -12.94 -4.29
CA GLY A 143 -9.81 -11.62 -4.66
C GLY A 143 -10.00 -11.25 -6.14
N ILE A 144 -11.18 -11.50 -6.69
CA ILE A 144 -11.49 -11.22 -8.12
C ILE A 144 -11.41 -9.73 -8.46
N ASP A 145 -11.53 -8.85 -7.46
CA ASP A 145 -11.37 -7.39 -7.58
C ASP A 145 -9.91 -6.92 -7.69
N ASP A 146 -8.94 -7.73 -7.24
CA ASP A 146 -7.50 -7.40 -7.30
C ASP A 146 -6.86 -7.75 -8.67
N GLN A 147 -7.65 -8.19 -9.65
CA GLN A 147 -7.15 -8.53 -10.99
C GLN A 147 -6.79 -7.26 -11.79
N ARG A 148 -5.55 -7.21 -12.30
CA ARG A 148 -4.99 -6.01 -12.96
C ARG A 148 -5.68 -5.64 -14.28
N GLU A 149 -5.99 -6.64 -15.09
CA GLU A 149 -6.53 -6.47 -16.45
C GLU A 149 -7.90 -7.16 -16.59
N ALA A 150 -8.80 -6.95 -15.63
CA ALA A 150 -10.15 -7.52 -15.70
C ALA A 150 -11.04 -6.72 -16.67
N PRO A 151 -11.52 -7.30 -17.79
CA PRO A 151 -12.53 -6.63 -18.59
C PRO A 151 -13.83 -6.50 -17.79
N PRO A 152 -14.61 -5.43 -17.98
CA PRO A 152 -15.84 -5.18 -17.21
C PRO A 152 -16.90 -6.27 -17.40
N THR A 153 -16.78 -7.08 -18.46
CA THR A 153 -17.66 -8.20 -18.77
C THR A 153 -17.27 -9.51 -18.09
N LEU A 154 -16.06 -9.62 -17.52
CA LEU A 154 -15.53 -10.88 -16.99
C LEU A 154 -16.42 -11.47 -15.90
N LEU A 155 -16.65 -10.69 -14.84
CA LEU A 155 -17.43 -11.13 -13.69
C LEU A 155 -18.90 -11.44 -14.04
N PRO A 156 -19.66 -10.58 -14.76
CA PRO A 156 -21.00 -10.95 -15.22
C PRO A 156 -21.01 -12.28 -15.96
N ALA A 157 -19.98 -12.54 -16.76
CA ALA A 157 -19.91 -13.72 -17.59
C ALA A 157 -19.51 -14.98 -16.78
N LEU A 158 -18.63 -14.85 -15.77
CA LEU A 158 -18.35 -15.91 -14.79
C LEU A 158 -19.57 -16.24 -13.91
N ALA A 159 -20.36 -15.23 -13.53
CA ALA A 159 -21.58 -15.44 -12.75
C ALA A 159 -22.63 -16.27 -13.52
N ARG A 160 -22.64 -16.18 -14.86
CA ARG A 160 -23.54 -16.98 -15.70
C ARG A 160 -23.10 -18.43 -15.89
N LEU A 161 -21.90 -18.83 -15.44
CA LEU A 161 -21.47 -20.23 -15.49
C LEU A 161 -22.43 -21.16 -14.72
N SER A 162 -22.96 -20.69 -13.59
CA SER A 162 -23.94 -21.42 -12.76
C SER A 162 -25.33 -21.53 -13.40
N GLU A 163 -25.61 -20.77 -14.47
CA GLU A 163 -26.82 -20.93 -15.29
C GLU A 163 -26.65 -22.10 -16.27
N ILE A 164 -25.43 -22.28 -16.80
CA ILE A 164 -25.12 -23.28 -17.83
C ILE A 164 -24.84 -24.65 -17.20
N ILE A 165 -24.18 -24.65 -16.04
CA ILE A 165 -23.78 -25.84 -15.28
C ILE A 165 -24.60 -25.87 -13.98
N PRO A 166 -25.66 -26.69 -13.89
CA PRO A 166 -26.64 -26.63 -12.79
C PRO A 166 -26.09 -27.10 -11.44
N CYS A 167 -25.03 -27.91 -11.43
CA CYS A 167 -24.34 -28.38 -10.22
C CYS A 167 -23.30 -27.38 -9.68
N LEU A 168 -23.00 -26.30 -10.43
CA LEU A 168 -21.96 -25.34 -10.10
C LEU A 168 -22.50 -24.19 -9.24
N THR A 169 -21.82 -23.93 -8.13
CA THR A 169 -21.96 -22.73 -7.31
C THR A 169 -20.69 -21.89 -7.44
N CYS A 170 -20.82 -20.65 -7.94
CA CYS A 170 -19.70 -19.72 -8.02
C CYS A 170 -19.66 -18.83 -6.77
N VAL A 171 -18.54 -18.80 -6.08
CA VAL A 171 -18.29 -17.93 -4.92
C VAL A 171 -17.25 -16.88 -5.30
N PHE A 172 -17.61 -15.61 -5.22
CA PHE A 172 -16.73 -14.49 -5.53
C PHE A 172 -16.33 -13.77 -4.24
N ILE A 173 -15.04 -13.76 -3.91
CA ILE A 173 -14.53 -13.01 -2.75
C ILE A 173 -13.99 -11.67 -3.24
N VAL A 174 -14.51 -10.58 -2.68
CA VAL A 174 -14.13 -9.21 -3.03
C VAL A 174 -13.91 -8.33 -1.81
N THR A 175 -13.11 -7.28 -1.96
CA THR A 175 -12.89 -6.28 -0.91
C THR A 175 -14.07 -5.32 -0.81
N SER A 176 -14.48 -4.76 -1.94
CA SER A 176 -15.63 -3.86 -2.03
C SER A 176 -16.33 -4.13 -3.36
N PRO A 177 -17.64 -4.44 -3.37
CA PRO A 177 -18.34 -4.71 -4.61
C PRO A 177 -18.47 -3.39 -5.39
N PRO A 178 -17.90 -3.27 -6.60
CA PRO A 178 -18.10 -2.08 -7.42
C PRO A 178 -19.59 -1.94 -7.80
N PRO A 179 -20.06 -0.71 -8.11
CA PRO A 179 -21.47 -0.47 -8.46
C PRO A 179 -22.01 -1.33 -9.61
N ALA A 180 -21.12 -1.83 -10.49
CA ALA A 180 -21.47 -2.76 -11.55
C ALA A 180 -22.09 -4.08 -11.03
N TYR A 181 -21.78 -4.51 -9.81
CA TYR A 181 -22.33 -5.73 -9.19
C TYR A 181 -23.85 -5.65 -9.00
N LEU A 182 -24.40 -4.44 -8.86
CA LEU A 182 -25.85 -4.23 -8.73
C LEU A 182 -26.59 -4.41 -10.06
N ARG A 183 -25.88 -4.31 -11.19
CA ARG A 183 -26.45 -4.45 -12.54
C ARG A 183 -26.41 -5.89 -13.05
N THR A 184 -25.59 -6.72 -12.42
CA THR A 184 -25.44 -8.13 -12.72
C THR A 184 -26.37 -8.94 -11.82
N VAL A 185 -26.98 -10.01 -12.34
CA VAL A 185 -27.78 -10.98 -11.55
C VAL A 185 -26.84 -11.87 -10.73
N ILE A 186 -26.02 -11.25 -9.90
CA ILE A 186 -25.20 -11.96 -8.94
C ILE A 186 -26.09 -12.23 -7.74
N GLY A 187 -26.17 -13.50 -7.34
CA GLY A 187 -27.18 -14.02 -6.43
C GLY A 187 -27.14 -13.39 -5.04
N SER A 188 -26.57 -14.09 -4.07
CA SER A 188 -26.60 -13.67 -2.67
C SER A 188 -25.33 -12.90 -2.29
N PHE A 189 -25.48 -11.88 -1.46
CA PHE A 189 -24.37 -11.08 -0.93
C PHE A 189 -24.22 -11.35 0.57
N LEU A 190 -23.01 -11.70 1.00
CA LEU A 190 -22.68 -11.94 2.41
C LEU A 190 -21.58 -10.98 2.87
N GLU A 191 -21.90 -10.14 3.84
CA GLU A 191 -20.99 -9.16 4.41
C GLU A 191 -20.08 -9.75 5.49
N PHE A 192 -18.79 -9.43 5.39
CA PHE A 192 -17.78 -9.61 6.41
C PHE A 192 -17.35 -8.24 6.96
N PRO A 193 -18.02 -7.75 8.03
CA PRO A 193 -17.73 -6.44 8.60
C PRO A 193 -16.36 -6.44 9.27
N ASN A 194 -15.79 -5.24 9.44
CA ASN A 194 -14.53 -5.10 10.18
C ASN A 194 -14.69 -5.54 11.63
N TYR A 195 -13.61 -6.11 12.19
CA TYR A 195 -13.60 -6.51 13.58
C TYR A 195 -13.75 -5.29 14.50
N LYS A 196 -14.52 -5.44 15.57
CA LYS A 196 -14.61 -4.45 16.65
C LYS A 196 -13.44 -4.62 17.62
N LYS A 197 -13.18 -3.59 18.46
CA LYS A 197 -12.10 -3.61 19.46
C LYS A 197 -12.08 -4.89 20.31
N HIS A 198 -13.23 -5.29 20.85
CA HIS A 198 -13.33 -6.48 21.70
C HIS A 198 -13.07 -7.77 20.91
N GLU A 199 -13.41 -7.81 19.62
CA GLU A 199 -13.17 -8.95 18.74
C GLU A 199 -11.68 -9.06 18.40
N PHE A 200 -11.00 -7.95 18.10
CA PHE A 200 -9.55 -7.91 17.92
C PHE A 200 -8.80 -8.46 19.13
N VAL A 201 -9.16 -7.99 20.33
CA VAL A 201 -8.54 -8.44 21.59
C VAL A 201 -8.84 -9.92 21.83
N LYS A 202 -10.06 -10.39 21.56
CA LYS A 202 -10.44 -11.80 21.70
C LYS A 202 -9.64 -12.69 20.75
N ILE A 203 -9.50 -12.29 19.48
CA ILE A 203 -8.74 -13.05 18.47
C ILE A 203 -7.26 -13.16 18.87
N LEU A 204 -6.61 -12.04 19.24
CA LEU A 204 -5.21 -12.09 19.68
C LEU A 204 -5.00 -12.81 21.01
N SER A 205 -6.02 -12.88 21.87
CA SER A 205 -5.92 -13.62 23.13
C SER A 205 -5.91 -15.14 22.97
N LEU A 206 -6.23 -15.67 21.78
CA LEU A 206 -6.07 -17.09 21.48
C LEU A 206 -4.60 -17.51 21.40
N GLU A 207 -3.74 -16.60 20.96
CA GLU A 207 -2.30 -16.84 20.88
C GLU A 207 -1.59 -16.02 21.96
N THR A 208 -1.41 -16.63 23.13
CA THR A 208 -0.71 -15.96 24.23
C THR A 208 0.81 -16.01 24.03
N PRO A 209 1.53 -14.91 24.32
CA PRO A 209 2.98 -14.92 24.33
C PRO A 209 3.52 -15.83 25.46
N PRO A 210 4.79 -16.29 25.35
CA PRO A 210 5.40 -17.12 26.39
C PRO A 210 5.43 -16.39 27.75
N PRO A 211 5.38 -17.14 28.86
CA PRO A 211 5.34 -16.57 30.20
C PRO A 211 6.58 -15.72 30.47
N ILE A 212 6.38 -14.56 31.09
CA ILE A 212 7.47 -13.67 31.50
C ILE A 212 8.18 -14.34 32.69
N PRO A 213 9.53 -14.34 32.76
CA PRO A 213 10.29 -15.08 33.79
C PRO A 213 9.94 -14.71 35.25
N ASN A 214 9.40 -13.52 35.50
CA ASN A 214 9.06 -13.02 36.83
C ASN A 214 7.53 -12.97 37.11
N ALA A 215 6.69 -13.56 36.26
CA ALA A 215 5.23 -13.48 36.38
C ALA A 215 4.53 -14.83 36.15
N THR A 216 3.35 -14.98 36.73
CA THR A 216 2.51 -16.17 36.47
C THR A 216 1.93 -16.14 35.05
N ALA A 217 1.56 -17.31 34.51
CA ALA A 217 0.93 -17.42 33.19
C ALA A 217 -0.40 -16.64 33.11
N GLN A 218 -1.15 -16.60 34.22
CA GLN A 218 -2.40 -15.84 34.32
C GLN A 218 -2.16 -14.33 34.28
N GLU A 219 -1.16 -13.83 35.03
CA GLU A 219 -0.78 -12.41 35.02
C GLU A 219 -0.27 -11.99 33.63
N THR A 220 0.49 -12.85 32.96
CA THR A 220 0.99 -12.61 31.60
C THR A 220 -0.17 -12.48 30.60
N THR A 221 -1.15 -13.37 30.70
CA THR A 221 -2.34 -13.37 29.82
C THR A 221 -3.21 -12.13 30.03
N GLU A 222 -3.40 -11.72 31.28
CA GLU A 222 -4.16 -10.52 31.62
C GLU A 222 -3.43 -9.25 31.15
N LEU A 223 -2.12 -9.17 31.36
CA LEU A 223 -1.29 -8.06 30.89
C LEU A 223 -1.27 -7.98 29.37
N TRP A 224 -1.18 -9.12 28.66
CA TRP A 224 -1.30 -9.20 27.21
C TRP A 224 -2.63 -8.67 26.69
N ARG A 225 -3.76 -9.06 27.33
CA ARG A 225 -5.09 -8.59 26.95
C ARG A 225 -5.22 -7.07 27.10
N ARG A 226 -4.72 -6.52 28.21
CA ARG A 226 -4.71 -5.06 28.46
C ARG A 226 -3.83 -4.32 27.47
N LEU A 227 -2.65 -4.87 27.14
CA LEU A 227 -1.78 -4.30 26.12
C LEU A 227 -2.47 -4.26 24.76
N CYS A 228 -3.09 -5.36 24.32
CA CYS A 228 -3.83 -5.41 23.05
C CYS A 228 -4.90 -4.32 22.97
N GLY A 229 -5.60 -4.07 24.09
CA GLY A 229 -6.57 -2.97 24.19
C GLY A 229 -5.93 -1.59 24.02
N ALA A 230 -4.77 -1.35 24.64
CA ALA A 230 -4.04 -0.08 24.55
C ALA A 230 -3.43 0.14 23.15
N VAL A 231 -2.86 -0.91 22.53
CA VAL A 231 -2.35 -0.87 21.15
C VAL A 231 -3.48 -0.56 20.18
N HIS A 232 -4.66 -1.14 20.38
CA HIS A 232 -5.81 -0.87 19.52
C HIS A 232 -6.23 0.60 19.56
N ASP A 233 -6.29 1.19 20.75
CA ASP A 233 -6.72 2.59 20.93
C ASP A 233 -5.70 3.61 20.39
N SER A 234 -4.41 3.29 20.48
CA SER A 234 -3.31 4.15 20.04
C SER A 234 -3.01 4.04 18.55
N LEU A 235 -2.76 2.82 18.06
CA LEU A 235 -2.22 2.58 16.71
C LEU A 235 -3.28 2.08 15.71
N THR A 236 -4.17 1.17 16.12
CA THR A 236 -5.13 0.52 15.21
C THR A 236 -6.27 1.44 14.78
N LYS A 237 -6.75 2.29 15.68
CA LYS A 237 -7.80 3.27 15.36
C LYS A 237 -7.35 4.28 14.29
N ALA A 238 -6.10 4.72 14.40
CA ALA A 238 -5.52 5.75 13.53
C ALA A 238 -4.95 5.19 12.24
N ALA A 239 -4.14 4.13 12.31
CA ALA A 239 -3.26 3.72 11.22
C ALA A 239 -3.41 2.26 10.77
N SER A 240 -3.70 1.30 11.67
CA SER A 240 -3.80 -0.13 11.30
C SER A 240 -5.20 -0.71 11.49
N ARG A 241 -6.08 -0.67 10.48
CA ARG A 241 -7.43 -1.29 10.57
C ARG A 241 -7.49 -2.79 10.24
N THR A 242 -6.34 -3.43 10.06
CA THR A 242 -6.25 -4.84 9.63
C THR A 242 -5.71 -5.74 10.74
N LEU A 243 -6.22 -6.97 10.82
CA LEU A 243 -5.83 -7.93 11.85
C LEU A 243 -4.33 -8.30 11.81
N PRO A 244 -3.69 -8.55 10.63
CA PRO A 244 -2.26 -8.84 10.57
C PRO A 244 -1.38 -7.68 11.05
N SER A 245 -1.73 -6.43 10.70
CA SER A 245 -0.97 -5.26 11.14
C SER A 245 -1.12 -5.04 12.65
N PHE A 246 -2.34 -5.22 13.20
CA PHE A 246 -2.56 -5.20 14.63
C PHE A 246 -1.76 -6.29 15.37
N ARG A 247 -1.79 -7.53 14.86
CA ARG A 247 -0.99 -8.64 15.40
C ARG A 247 0.51 -8.30 15.41
N HIS A 248 1.03 -7.82 14.28
CA HIS A 248 2.42 -7.40 14.16
C HIS A 248 2.78 -6.30 15.17
N SER A 249 1.93 -5.28 15.31
CA SER A 249 2.12 -4.18 16.26
C SER A 249 2.21 -4.67 17.70
N CYS A 250 1.27 -5.55 18.11
CA CYS A 250 1.27 -6.13 19.44
C CYS A 250 2.53 -6.95 19.71
N HIS A 251 2.97 -7.78 18.76
CA HIS A 251 4.20 -8.57 18.92
C HIS A 251 5.47 -7.72 18.90
N ALA A 252 5.53 -6.65 18.12
CA ALA A 252 6.67 -5.73 18.09
C ALA A 252 6.80 -4.92 19.39
N LEU A 253 5.66 -4.50 19.96
CA LEU A 253 5.61 -3.74 21.22
C LEU A 253 5.79 -4.62 22.46
N TRP A 254 5.43 -5.91 22.40
CA TRP A 254 5.46 -6.80 23.56
C TRP A 254 6.81 -6.81 24.30
N PRO A 255 7.96 -7.07 23.65
CA PRO A 255 9.25 -7.13 24.34
C PRO A 255 9.64 -5.80 24.98
N ARG A 256 9.30 -4.69 24.33
CA ARG A 256 9.58 -3.33 24.83
C ARG A 256 8.70 -2.98 26.03
N PHE A 257 7.46 -3.44 26.01
CA PHE A 257 6.51 -3.22 27.09
C PHE A 257 6.86 -4.00 28.36
N ILE A 258 7.38 -5.23 28.22
CA ILE A 258 7.74 -6.09 29.36
C ILE A 258 9.15 -5.83 29.91
N ALA A 259 10.00 -5.08 29.20
CA ALA A 259 11.39 -4.84 29.63
C ALA A 259 11.50 -4.26 31.07
N PRO A 260 10.67 -3.30 31.51
CA PRO A 260 10.67 -2.83 32.91
C PRO A 260 10.24 -3.90 33.93
N VAL A 261 9.39 -4.85 33.52
CA VAL A 261 8.96 -5.97 34.36
C VAL A 261 10.07 -7.00 34.50
N GLN A 262 10.80 -7.28 33.41
CA GLN A 262 11.97 -8.16 33.42
C GLN A 262 13.12 -7.56 34.25
N ALA A 263 13.29 -6.24 34.20
CA ALA A 263 14.27 -5.52 35.00
C ALA A 263 13.87 -5.36 36.49
N GLY A 264 12.67 -5.80 36.89
CA GLY A 264 12.19 -5.71 38.27
C GLY A 264 11.83 -4.30 38.73
N THR A 265 11.74 -3.32 37.82
CA THR A 265 11.40 -1.92 38.15
C THR A 265 9.90 -1.74 38.40
N HIS A 266 9.06 -2.52 37.73
CA HIS A 266 7.60 -2.47 37.87
C HIS A 266 7.01 -3.88 37.98
N SER A 267 5.89 -3.99 38.71
CA SER A 267 5.17 -5.26 38.81
C SER A 267 4.21 -5.45 37.62
N PRO A 268 3.87 -6.70 37.24
CA PRO A 268 2.89 -6.99 36.18
C PRO A 268 1.49 -6.41 36.46
N LYS A 269 1.16 -6.11 37.72
CA LYS A 269 -0.15 -5.57 38.11
C LYS A 269 -0.26 -4.06 37.86
N GLU A 270 0.87 -3.36 37.79
CA GLU A 270 0.95 -1.89 37.64
C GLU A 270 0.86 -1.44 36.18
N PHE A 271 -0.23 -1.80 35.50
CA PHE A 271 -0.43 -1.51 34.07
C PHE A 271 -0.33 -0.01 33.73
N SER A 272 -0.85 0.87 34.58
CA SER A 272 -0.79 2.33 34.37
C SER A 272 0.64 2.87 34.36
N LYS A 273 1.50 2.41 35.27
CA LYS A 273 2.91 2.81 35.32
C LYS A 273 3.68 2.31 34.10
N LEU A 274 3.41 1.06 33.68
CA LEU A 274 4.00 0.49 32.47
C LEU A 274 3.60 1.26 31.21
N LEU A 275 2.33 1.66 31.09
CA LEU A 275 1.87 2.50 29.97
C LEU A 275 2.57 3.86 29.94
N ILE A 276 2.80 4.49 31.09
CA ILE A 276 3.50 5.77 31.16
C ILE A 276 4.97 5.60 30.71
N ALA A 277 5.65 4.56 31.21
CA ALA A 277 7.03 4.25 30.86
C ALA A 277 7.22 3.97 29.36
N SER A 278 6.24 3.31 28.74
CA SER A 278 6.26 2.92 27.32
C SER A 278 5.52 3.90 26.39
N ARG A 279 5.06 5.05 26.89
CA ARG A 279 4.25 6.04 26.15
C ARG A 279 4.86 6.43 24.80
N VAL A 280 6.18 6.61 24.76
CA VAL A 280 6.90 7.00 23.54
C VAL A 280 6.73 5.94 22.45
N HIS A 281 6.72 4.66 22.80
CA HIS A 281 6.55 3.57 21.84
C HIS A 281 5.13 3.47 21.27
N PHE A 282 4.12 3.95 22.00
CA PHE A 282 2.74 4.01 21.48
C PHE A 282 2.49 5.21 20.56
N GLN A 283 3.37 6.20 20.55
CA GLN A 283 3.34 7.34 19.64
C GLN A 283 4.18 7.12 18.39
N ASP A 284 4.99 6.07 18.39
CA ASP A 284 5.90 5.73 17.31
C ASP A 284 5.17 4.95 16.20
N GLU A 285 4.68 5.68 15.20
CA GLU A 285 4.01 5.10 14.03
C GLU A 285 4.97 4.33 13.11
N SER A 286 6.30 4.48 13.28
CA SER A 286 7.29 3.74 12.50
C SER A 286 7.17 2.23 12.71
N LEU A 287 6.65 1.80 13.86
CA LEU A 287 6.38 0.39 14.19
C LEU A 287 5.35 -0.27 13.28
N LEU A 288 4.49 0.53 12.64
CA LEU A 288 3.48 0.04 11.69
C LEU A 288 4.04 -0.12 10.28
N ASN A 289 5.13 0.58 9.98
CA ASN A 289 5.81 0.49 8.70
C ASN A 289 6.77 -0.70 8.79
N PRO A 290 6.55 -1.77 8.01
CA PRO A 290 7.58 -2.78 7.85
C PRO A 290 8.73 -2.13 7.06
N SER A 291 9.65 -1.48 7.75
CA SER A 291 10.92 -1.09 7.14
C SER A 291 11.53 -2.37 6.61
N ILE A 292 11.94 -2.36 5.34
CA ILE A 292 12.48 -3.54 4.62
C ILE A 292 13.62 -4.22 5.40
N VAL A 293 14.31 -3.45 6.24
CA VAL A 293 15.11 -3.97 7.34
C VAL A 293 14.19 -4.08 8.54
N SER A 294 13.61 -5.27 8.79
CA SER A 294 13.17 -5.61 10.15
C SER A 294 14.37 -5.27 11.01
N SER A 295 14.28 -4.27 11.90
CA SER A 295 15.42 -3.82 12.70
C SER A 295 16.12 -5.08 13.17
N ILE A 296 17.35 -5.30 12.68
CA ILE A 296 18.18 -6.43 13.12
C ILE A 296 18.02 -6.40 14.63
N ALA A 297 17.35 -7.42 15.18
CA ALA A 297 17.15 -7.54 16.61
C ALA A 297 18.50 -7.20 17.21
N SER A 298 18.57 -6.07 17.92
CA SER A 298 19.80 -5.46 18.36
C SER A 298 20.50 -6.46 19.27
N LYS A 299 21.31 -7.34 18.68
CA LYS A 299 22.20 -8.22 19.40
C LYS A 299 23.21 -7.26 20.01
N SER A 300 23.16 -7.20 21.35
CA SER A 300 24.20 -6.68 22.23
C SER A 300 24.66 -5.24 21.98
N ALA A 301 23.92 -4.25 22.51
CA ALA A 301 24.52 -3.00 22.94
C ALA A 301 24.06 -2.68 24.37
N PRO A 302 24.96 -2.27 25.29
CA PRO A 302 24.63 -1.98 26.67
C PRO A 302 23.74 -0.72 26.80
N PRO A 303 22.96 -0.58 27.90
CA PRO A 303 21.94 0.44 28.05
C PRO A 303 22.55 1.74 28.60
N SER A 304 23.23 2.50 27.75
CA SER A 304 23.58 3.88 28.08
C SER A 304 23.97 4.62 26.81
N LEU A 305 22.98 5.16 26.12
CA LEU A 305 23.01 6.41 25.32
C LEU A 305 21.56 6.65 24.87
N PRO A 306 21.02 7.88 24.98
CA PRO A 306 19.66 8.17 24.52
C PRO A 306 19.58 7.84 23.02
N LEU A 307 18.51 7.16 22.62
CA LEU A 307 18.20 6.81 21.23
C LEU A 307 18.46 8.02 20.34
N SER A 308 19.60 7.98 19.64
CA SER A 308 19.98 8.99 18.67
C SER A 308 18.98 8.91 17.53
N LYS A 309 18.30 10.04 17.29
CA LYS A 309 17.59 10.47 16.10
C LYS A 309 17.60 9.45 14.96
N GLU A 310 16.40 9.03 14.57
CA GLU A 310 16.11 8.38 13.29
C GLU A 310 17.10 8.90 12.23
N ARG A 311 17.89 7.98 11.67
CA ARG A 311 18.64 8.28 10.45
C ARG A 311 17.59 8.45 9.37
N ASP A 312 17.09 9.68 9.22
CA ASP A 312 16.22 10.05 8.12
C ASP A 312 16.91 9.59 6.84
N SER A 313 16.21 8.80 6.02
CA SER A 313 16.67 8.37 4.69
C SER A 313 17.14 9.55 3.80
N SER A 314 16.73 10.78 4.14
CA SER A 314 17.18 12.03 3.51
C SER A 314 18.66 12.35 3.76
N THR A 315 19.23 11.95 4.90
CA THR A 315 20.66 12.11 5.20
C THR A 315 21.54 11.18 4.36
N ASP A 316 21.00 10.04 3.94
CA ASP A 316 21.71 9.04 3.15
C ASP A 316 22.00 9.54 1.72
N LEU A 317 21.04 10.23 1.09
CA LEU A 317 21.23 10.81 -0.25
C LEU A 317 22.34 11.87 -0.29
N ALA A 318 22.46 12.68 0.77
CA ALA A 318 23.51 13.69 0.87
C ALA A 318 24.91 13.09 1.00
N THR A 319 25.02 11.91 1.61
CA THR A 319 26.30 11.17 1.74
C THR A 319 26.63 10.30 0.54
N LEU A 320 25.63 9.80 -0.18
CA LEU A 320 25.82 8.84 -1.27
C LEU A 320 26.02 9.50 -2.65
N LEU A 321 25.51 10.72 -2.87
CA LEU A 321 25.53 11.35 -4.18
C LEU A 321 26.80 12.22 -4.40
N PRO A 322 27.45 12.10 -5.58
CA PRO A 322 28.51 13.03 -5.98
C PRO A 322 28.06 14.49 -5.97
N THR A 323 28.98 15.43 -5.75
CA THR A 323 28.71 16.88 -5.67
C THR A 323 27.93 17.41 -6.88
N VAL A 324 28.33 17.05 -8.10
CA VAL A 324 27.64 17.44 -9.34
C VAL A 324 26.19 16.98 -9.35
N ALA A 325 25.93 15.73 -8.93
CA ALA A 325 24.57 15.20 -8.85
C ALA A 325 23.73 15.92 -7.78
N ARG A 326 24.34 16.28 -6.64
CA ARG A 326 23.68 17.07 -5.59
C ARG A 326 23.29 18.45 -6.12
N LEU A 327 24.21 19.17 -6.76
CA LEU A 327 23.96 20.48 -7.38
C LEU A 327 22.89 20.43 -8.49
N LEU A 328 22.91 19.39 -9.33
CA LEU A 328 21.88 19.18 -10.36
C LEU A 328 20.48 18.99 -9.74
N LEU A 329 20.36 18.28 -8.63
CA LEU A 329 19.09 18.13 -7.92
C LEU A 329 18.61 19.44 -7.28
N LEU A 330 19.52 20.26 -6.74
CA LEU A 330 19.19 21.60 -6.25
C LEU A 330 18.66 22.48 -7.40
N ALA A 331 19.37 22.50 -8.53
CA ALA A 331 18.98 23.25 -9.71
C ALA A 331 17.61 22.80 -10.25
N ALA A 332 17.37 21.48 -10.31
CA ALA A 332 16.10 20.91 -10.72
C ALA A 332 14.95 21.30 -9.78
N TYR A 333 15.20 21.33 -8.46
CA TYR A 333 14.19 21.74 -7.48
C TYR A 333 13.81 23.21 -7.67
N LEU A 334 14.80 24.09 -7.80
CA LEU A 334 14.58 25.52 -8.04
C LEU A 334 13.87 25.76 -9.37
N ALA A 335 14.27 25.05 -10.44
CA ALA A 335 13.59 25.11 -11.73
C ALA A 335 12.12 24.65 -11.63
N SER A 336 11.81 23.64 -10.82
CA SER A 336 10.43 23.17 -10.63
C SER A 336 9.57 24.19 -9.85
N HIS A 337 10.09 24.74 -8.75
CA HIS A 337 9.27 25.53 -7.83
C HIS A 337 9.24 27.03 -8.15
N ASN A 338 10.33 27.60 -8.67
CA ASN A 338 10.38 28.99 -9.11
C ASN A 338 9.75 29.14 -10.49
N PRO A 339 8.89 30.15 -10.73
CA PRO A 339 8.41 30.43 -12.08
C PRO A 339 9.52 31.09 -12.90
N ALA A 340 9.61 30.75 -14.19
CA ALA A 340 10.65 31.25 -15.09
C ALA A 340 10.76 32.78 -15.20
N ARG A 341 9.70 33.52 -14.80
CA ARG A 341 9.69 34.99 -14.78
C ARG A 341 10.66 35.59 -13.76
N HIS A 342 11.00 34.85 -12.71
CA HIS A 342 11.89 35.31 -11.64
C HIS A 342 13.34 34.85 -11.82
N ASP A 343 13.64 34.07 -12.85
CA ASP A 343 14.99 33.51 -13.02
C ASP A 343 16.04 34.62 -13.20
N ILE A 344 15.72 35.66 -13.97
CA ILE A 344 16.64 36.79 -14.19
C ILE A 344 16.91 37.50 -12.85
N THR A 345 15.90 37.71 -12.02
CA THR A 345 16.07 38.43 -10.76
C THR A 345 16.83 37.62 -9.70
N VAL A 346 16.75 36.29 -9.77
CA VAL A 346 17.30 35.38 -8.75
C VAL A 346 18.68 34.85 -9.15
N PHE A 347 18.86 34.43 -10.40
CA PHE A 347 20.07 33.70 -10.85
C PHE A 347 21.03 34.53 -11.70
N SER A 348 20.67 35.77 -12.09
CA SER A 348 21.61 36.60 -12.84
C SER A 348 22.51 37.39 -11.89
N THR A 349 23.82 37.28 -12.11
CA THR A 349 24.85 38.11 -11.46
C THR A 349 24.96 39.49 -12.10
N HIS A 350 24.38 39.65 -13.30
CA HIS A 350 24.41 40.90 -14.05
C HIS A 350 23.23 41.79 -13.63
N ASN A 351 23.53 42.85 -12.88
CA ASN A 351 22.56 43.89 -12.54
C ASN A 351 21.93 44.45 -13.82
N TYR A 352 20.68 44.08 -14.12
CA TYR A 352 19.86 44.83 -15.07
C TYR A 352 19.45 46.17 -14.44
N GLY A 353 20.42 47.05 -14.22
CA GLY A 353 20.25 48.46 -13.87
C GLY A 353 19.65 49.29 -15.01
N LYS A 354 18.93 48.69 -15.97
CA LYS A 354 18.11 49.44 -16.92
C LYS A 354 16.78 49.78 -16.26
N ARG A 355 16.86 50.78 -15.39
CA ARG A 355 15.77 51.71 -15.10
C ARG A 355 15.15 52.06 -16.46
N ARG A 356 13.94 51.56 -16.75
CA ARG A 356 13.19 51.97 -17.94
C ARG A 356 13.07 53.50 -17.87
N ARG A 357 13.88 54.21 -18.64
CA ARG A 357 13.68 55.62 -18.95
C ARG A 357 12.35 55.71 -19.69
N ARG A 358 11.28 55.94 -18.94
CA ARG A 358 10.10 56.62 -19.45
C ARG A 358 10.23 58.05 -18.92
N GLY A 359 10.83 58.92 -19.73
CA GLY A 359 10.55 60.36 -19.61
C GLY A 359 9.03 60.52 -19.71
N GLY A 360 8.37 61.35 -18.94
CA GLY A 360 8.75 62.65 -18.42
C GLY A 360 7.59 63.56 -18.78
N VAL A 361 6.96 64.14 -17.76
CA VAL A 361 6.28 65.44 -17.67
C VAL A 361 5.14 65.32 -16.66
N ALA A 362 5.15 66.29 -15.75
CA ALA A 362 4.41 66.38 -14.52
C ALA A 362 2.92 66.69 -14.70
N SER A 363 2.09 66.15 -13.79
CA SER A 363 1.02 66.91 -13.15
C SER A 363 0.57 66.21 -11.85
N THR A 364 0.98 66.78 -10.73
CA THR A 364 0.14 67.11 -9.56
C THR A 364 -1.11 66.27 -9.28
N GLY A 365 -1.12 65.60 -8.12
CA GLY A 365 -2.33 65.49 -7.29
C GLY A 365 -2.84 64.05 -7.01
N PRO A 366 -3.10 63.69 -5.73
CA PRO A 366 -3.37 62.32 -5.32
C PRO A 366 -4.87 62.01 -5.28
N ARG A 367 -5.31 60.91 -5.90
CA ARG A 367 -6.61 60.30 -5.57
C ARG A 367 -6.55 58.78 -5.65
N SER A 368 -6.70 58.19 -4.47
CA SER A 368 -7.27 56.88 -4.21
C SER A 368 -8.36 56.53 -5.22
N ALA A 369 -8.15 55.46 -6.00
CA ALA A 369 -9.20 54.67 -6.63
C ALA A 369 -8.59 53.35 -7.14
N GLY A 370 -9.11 52.23 -6.64
CA GLY A 370 -8.94 50.94 -7.28
C GLY A 370 -7.88 50.04 -6.67
N ALA A 371 -8.02 49.69 -5.39
CA ALA A 371 -7.58 48.39 -4.90
C ALA A 371 -8.28 47.29 -5.73
N GLY A 372 -7.70 46.98 -6.89
CA GLY A 372 -8.12 45.91 -7.76
C GLY A 372 -7.92 44.58 -7.06
N ARG A 373 -8.97 44.12 -6.37
CA ARG A 373 -9.26 42.72 -6.08
C ARG A 373 -8.78 41.85 -7.25
N GLY A 374 -7.72 41.07 -7.02
CA GLY A 374 -7.19 40.24 -8.08
C GLY A 374 -5.90 39.50 -7.77
N ARG A 375 -5.68 39.01 -6.55
CA ARG A 375 -4.79 37.84 -6.36
C ARG A 375 -5.46 36.90 -5.37
N HIS A 376 -6.25 36.00 -5.95
CA HIS A 376 -6.62 34.69 -5.43
C HIS A 376 -5.60 34.24 -4.38
N ARG A 377 -6.04 33.78 -3.19
CA ARG A 377 -5.18 33.10 -2.21
C ARG A 377 -4.24 32.18 -2.99
N LYS A 378 -2.98 32.59 -3.16
CA LYS A 378 -2.02 31.82 -3.94
C LYS A 378 -1.88 30.54 -3.14
N ILE A 379 -2.41 29.44 -3.68
CA ILE A 379 -2.17 28.12 -3.10
C ILE A 379 -0.65 28.02 -3.00
N ALA A 380 -0.14 27.68 -1.80
CA ALA A 380 1.29 27.56 -1.59
C ALA A 380 1.84 26.63 -2.68
N ARG A 381 2.74 27.13 -3.54
CA ARG A 381 3.23 26.38 -4.70
C ARG A 381 3.89 25.06 -4.30
N LYS A 382 4.40 24.99 -3.07
CA LYS A 382 4.89 23.76 -2.42
C LYS A 382 3.83 22.65 -2.35
N LEU A 383 2.54 22.99 -2.31
CA LEU A 383 1.40 22.06 -2.29
C LEU A 383 0.91 21.67 -3.69
N LEU A 384 1.32 22.36 -4.76
CA LEU A 384 0.88 22.07 -6.14
C LEU A 384 1.63 20.90 -6.80
N GLY A 385 2.58 20.28 -6.10
CA GLY A 385 3.48 19.29 -6.66
C GLY A 385 4.58 19.90 -7.53
N ALA A 386 5.54 19.08 -7.94
CA ALA A 386 6.66 19.51 -8.78
C ALA A 386 6.20 19.81 -10.21
N HIS A 387 6.48 21.02 -10.71
CA HIS A 387 6.17 21.40 -12.08
C HIS A 387 7.24 20.89 -13.05
N SER A 388 6.83 20.62 -14.29
CA SER A 388 7.80 20.29 -15.34
C SER A 388 8.56 21.53 -15.78
N PHE A 389 9.87 21.41 -15.93
CA PHE A 389 10.78 22.45 -16.44
C PHE A 389 11.59 21.92 -17.64
N VAL A 390 12.21 22.83 -18.38
CA VAL A 390 13.04 22.52 -19.56
C VAL A 390 14.50 22.28 -19.12
N VAL A 391 15.20 21.30 -19.70
CA VAL A 391 16.62 21.00 -19.34
C VAL A 391 17.49 22.24 -19.42
N GLU A 392 17.38 23.01 -20.49
CA GLU A 392 18.19 24.21 -20.72
C GLU A 392 18.10 25.19 -19.55
N ARG A 393 16.90 25.39 -19.01
CA ARG A 393 16.68 26.25 -17.84
C ARG A 393 17.34 25.67 -16.59
N MET A 394 17.25 24.36 -16.36
CA MET A 394 17.92 23.70 -15.24
C MET A 394 19.45 23.82 -15.35
N MET A 395 20.01 23.65 -16.55
CA MET A 395 21.45 23.81 -16.79
C MET A 395 21.91 25.24 -16.51
N ALA A 396 21.13 26.24 -16.90
CA ALA A 396 21.44 27.64 -16.58
C ALA A 396 21.48 27.90 -15.06
N ILE A 397 20.50 27.36 -14.33
CA ILE A 397 20.46 27.46 -12.85
C ILE A 397 21.62 26.67 -12.23
N PHE A 398 21.95 25.50 -12.77
CA PHE A 398 23.07 24.68 -12.31
C PHE A 398 24.39 25.45 -12.40
N VAL A 399 24.65 26.15 -13.51
CA VAL A 399 25.85 26.98 -13.66
C VAL A 399 25.89 28.08 -12.59
N ALA A 400 24.77 28.75 -12.32
CA ALA A 400 24.70 29.76 -11.26
C ALA A 400 25.03 29.17 -9.87
N LEU A 401 24.40 28.04 -9.49
CA LEU A 401 24.68 27.38 -8.22
C LEU A 401 26.11 26.84 -8.11
N SER A 402 26.65 26.32 -9.23
CA SER A 402 28.02 25.83 -9.27
C SER A 402 29.04 26.95 -9.02
N SER A 403 28.73 28.18 -9.46
CA SER A 403 29.58 29.33 -9.23
C SER A 403 29.59 29.79 -7.77
N GLU A 404 28.43 29.73 -7.10
CA GLU A 404 28.30 30.02 -5.67
C GLU A 404 29.01 28.97 -4.81
N TRP A 405 28.86 27.69 -5.16
CA TRP A 405 29.59 26.60 -4.49
C TRP A 405 31.10 26.75 -4.63
N ALA A 406 31.59 27.02 -5.84
CA ALA A 406 33.02 27.24 -6.08
C ALA A 406 33.57 28.46 -5.32
N ALA A 407 32.78 29.52 -5.16
CA ALA A 407 33.13 30.68 -4.36
C ALA A 407 33.21 30.32 -2.85
N SER A 408 32.33 29.44 -2.37
CA SER A 408 32.34 28.93 -0.99
C SER A 408 33.58 28.07 -0.68
N GLU A 409 34.04 27.25 -1.63
CA GLU A 409 35.25 26.42 -1.48
C GLU A 409 36.58 27.16 -1.73
N GLY A 410 36.54 28.48 -1.97
CA GLY A 410 37.76 29.28 -2.17
C GLY A 410 38.41 29.10 -3.55
N GLY A 411 37.67 28.59 -4.53
CA GLY A 411 38.14 28.44 -5.91
C GLY A 411 38.38 29.80 -6.59
N ALA A 412 39.50 29.93 -7.30
CA ALA A 412 39.82 31.14 -8.06
C ALA A 412 38.77 31.41 -9.14
N VAL A 413 38.01 32.50 -8.99
CA VAL A 413 37.11 33.01 -10.01
C VAL A 413 37.95 33.48 -11.19
N GLY A 414 37.82 32.82 -12.35
CA GLY A 414 38.47 33.26 -13.59
C GLY A 414 38.05 34.67 -13.98
N ALA A 415 38.91 35.40 -14.70
CA ALA A 415 38.75 36.82 -15.04
C ALA A 415 37.44 37.19 -15.78
N ASP A 416 36.70 36.21 -16.31
CA ASP A 416 35.40 36.39 -16.99
C ASP A 416 34.18 36.26 -16.05
N GLY A 417 34.38 36.09 -14.74
CA GLY A 417 33.29 35.99 -13.76
C GLY A 417 32.51 34.67 -13.80
N THR A 418 32.94 33.71 -14.63
CA THR A 418 32.42 32.34 -14.65
C THR A 418 33.48 31.41 -14.05
N SER A 419 33.26 30.90 -12.84
CA SER A 419 33.91 29.67 -12.38
C SER A 419 33.29 28.50 -13.13
N ALA A 420 33.75 28.30 -14.37
CA ALA A 420 33.35 27.14 -15.15
C ALA A 420 34.06 25.91 -14.56
N LEU A 421 33.37 25.22 -13.63
CA LEU A 421 33.44 23.76 -13.67
C LEU A 421 33.26 23.38 -15.14
N PRO A 422 34.18 22.60 -15.75
CA PRO A 422 33.99 22.16 -17.12
C PRO A 422 32.58 21.59 -17.21
N ILE A 423 31.78 22.08 -18.15
CA ILE A 423 30.52 21.45 -18.51
C ILE A 423 30.93 20.16 -19.23
N ASP A 424 31.43 19.21 -18.45
CA ASP A 424 32.12 18.01 -18.90
C ASP A 424 31.11 16.90 -19.17
N ALA A 425 31.59 15.83 -19.81
CA ALA A 425 30.84 14.59 -20.01
C ALA A 425 30.18 14.08 -18.70
N ASP A 426 30.77 14.41 -17.56
CA ASP A 426 30.29 14.09 -16.20
C ASP A 426 28.90 14.64 -15.89
N VAL A 427 28.49 15.79 -16.46
CA VAL A 427 27.14 16.34 -16.25
C VAL A 427 26.09 15.49 -16.96
N GLY A 428 26.40 15.04 -18.18
CA GLY A 428 25.53 14.12 -18.94
C GLY A 428 25.38 12.77 -18.23
N VAL A 429 26.49 12.23 -17.71
CA VAL A 429 26.49 10.99 -16.91
C VAL A 429 25.73 11.17 -15.60
N ALA A 430 25.92 12.30 -14.90
CA ALA A 430 25.18 12.63 -13.69
C ALA A 430 23.67 12.78 -13.96
N LEU A 431 23.27 13.40 -15.07
CA LEU A 431 21.86 13.50 -15.45
C LEU A 431 21.26 12.13 -15.79
N ALA A 432 21.98 11.30 -16.54
CA ALA A 432 21.53 9.94 -16.89
C ALA A 432 21.41 9.05 -15.64
N THR A 433 22.36 9.15 -14.70
CA THR A 433 22.31 8.42 -13.43
C THR A 433 21.14 8.90 -12.56
N LEU A 434 20.94 10.21 -12.39
CA LEU A 434 19.78 10.77 -11.67
C LEU A 434 18.43 10.35 -12.29
N ALA A 435 18.38 10.21 -13.62
CA ALA A 435 17.21 9.71 -14.34
C ALA A 435 16.97 8.21 -14.06
N SER A 436 18.03 7.39 -14.10
CA SER A 436 17.97 5.96 -13.79
C SER A 436 17.53 5.70 -12.33
N LEU A 437 17.99 6.54 -11.39
CA LEU A 437 17.60 6.52 -9.98
C LEU A 437 16.19 7.08 -9.72
N ARG A 438 15.48 7.55 -10.75
CA ARG A 438 14.15 8.18 -10.67
C ARG A 438 14.08 9.38 -9.72
N LEU A 439 15.21 10.05 -9.49
CA LEU A 439 15.28 11.33 -8.77
C LEU A 439 14.88 12.49 -9.70
N LEU A 440 15.18 12.33 -11.00
CA LEU A 440 14.66 13.16 -12.09
C LEU A 440 13.86 12.29 -13.06
N ILE A 441 12.67 12.75 -13.45
CA ILE A 441 11.76 12.04 -14.34
C ILE A 441 11.58 12.87 -15.60
N ARG A 442 11.90 12.29 -16.75
CA ARG A 442 11.59 12.90 -18.04
C ARG A 442 10.09 12.85 -18.31
N VAL A 443 9.54 13.97 -18.75
CA VAL A 443 8.12 14.12 -19.09
C VAL A 443 7.98 14.13 -20.61
N GLY A 444 7.37 13.09 -21.16
CA GLY A 444 7.17 12.90 -22.60
C GLY A 444 7.75 11.58 -23.09
N ILE A 445 7.27 11.12 -24.25
CA ILE A 445 7.68 9.84 -24.85
C ILE A 445 8.65 10.16 -25.99
N GLY A 446 9.88 9.60 -25.94
CA GLY A 446 10.87 9.67 -27.02
C GLY A 446 11.73 10.94 -27.06
N GLY A 447 12.93 10.81 -27.65
CA GLY A 447 13.92 11.88 -27.87
C GLY A 447 15.25 11.65 -27.13
N ASP A 448 16.27 12.46 -27.44
CA ASP A 448 17.57 12.43 -26.75
C ASP A 448 17.45 13.02 -25.34
N MET A 449 18.24 12.52 -24.38
CA MET A 449 18.23 12.92 -22.97
C MET A 449 18.67 14.38 -22.80
N MET A 450 19.62 14.81 -23.63
CA MET A 450 20.23 16.13 -23.61
C MET A 450 19.56 17.12 -24.59
N ASP A 451 18.41 16.75 -25.17
CA ASP A 451 17.66 17.66 -26.02
C ASP A 451 17.27 18.92 -25.22
N ARG A 452 17.57 20.10 -25.78
CA ARG A 452 17.33 21.39 -25.12
C ARG A 452 15.86 21.57 -24.76
N GLY A 453 14.96 21.05 -25.59
CA GLY A 453 13.51 21.11 -25.38
C GLY A 453 12.96 20.06 -24.42
N ALA A 454 13.78 19.11 -23.94
CA ALA A 454 13.32 18.04 -23.08
C ALA A 454 12.74 18.59 -21.77
N ARG A 455 11.57 18.07 -21.39
CA ARG A 455 10.91 18.45 -20.15
C ARG A 455 11.17 17.42 -19.07
N TRP A 456 11.45 17.91 -17.86
CA TRP A 456 11.81 17.11 -16.70
C TRP A 456 11.01 17.54 -15.48
N ARG A 457 10.85 16.60 -14.54
CA ARG A 457 10.25 16.81 -13.23
C ARG A 457 11.17 16.23 -12.17
N ILE A 458 11.30 16.94 -11.06
CA ILE A 458 11.99 16.43 -9.88
C ILE A 458 11.05 15.52 -9.06
N ASN A 459 11.60 14.43 -8.52
CA ASN A 459 10.89 13.47 -7.68
C ASN A 459 11.59 13.34 -6.31
N VAL A 460 11.92 14.48 -5.70
CA VAL A 460 12.64 14.56 -4.43
C VAL A 460 11.87 15.49 -3.49
N SER A 461 11.76 15.11 -2.22
CA SER A 461 11.06 15.90 -1.20
C SER A 461 11.86 17.15 -0.81
N TRP A 462 11.17 18.15 -0.27
CA TRP A 462 11.81 19.37 0.24
C TRP A 462 12.85 19.09 1.31
N GLU A 463 12.58 18.15 2.22
CA GLU A 463 13.49 17.80 3.31
C GLU A 463 14.81 17.22 2.79
N ALA A 464 14.74 16.33 1.78
CA ALA A 464 15.91 15.81 1.12
C ALA A 464 16.68 16.92 0.39
N VAL A 465 16.01 17.80 -0.36
CA VAL A 465 16.66 18.94 -1.03
C VAL A 465 17.34 19.89 -0.03
N ARG A 466 16.72 20.17 1.11
CA ARG A 466 17.32 20.98 2.17
C ARG A 466 18.56 20.31 2.77
N ALA A 467 18.52 19.00 2.98
CA ALA A 467 19.69 18.24 3.44
C ALA A 467 20.83 18.26 2.40
N LEU A 468 20.51 18.11 1.11
CA LEU A 468 21.46 18.25 0.01
C LEU A 468 22.09 19.63 -0.02
N GLY A 469 21.30 20.70 0.10
CA GLY A 469 21.79 22.08 0.14
C GLY A 469 22.80 22.29 1.27
N ARG A 470 22.46 21.88 2.49
CA ARG A 470 23.35 21.94 3.66
C ARG A 470 24.66 21.17 3.46
N SER A 471 24.62 20.03 2.77
CA SER A 471 25.82 19.22 2.51
C SER A 471 26.79 19.85 1.50
N VAL A 472 26.33 20.84 0.74
CA VAL A 472 27.10 21.57 -0.28
C VAL A 472 27.33 23.03 0.17
N GLY A 473 26.81 23.44 1.33
CA GLY A 473 26.92 24.82 1.83
C GLY A 473 26.00 25.83 1.14
N ILE A 474 24.96 25.38 0.43
CA ILE A 474 23.98 26.25 -0.24
C ILE A 474 22.66 26.29 0.55
N GLU A 475 22.25 27.48 0.96
CA GLU A 475 20.96 27.72 1.61
C GLU A 475 19.84 27.86 0.57
N VAL A 476 19.24 26.73 0.18
CA VAL A 476 18.20 26.65 -0.88
C VAL A 476 16.97 27.55 -0.61
N GLU A 477 16.75 27.91 0.66
CA GLU A 477 15.64 28.79 1.07
C GLU A 477 15.76 30.20 0.48
N ASP A 478 16.98 30.73 0.39
CA ASP A 478 17.25 32.08 -0.12
C ASP A 478 16.99 32.18 -1.63
N TRP A 479 17.10 31.05 -2.33
CA TRP A 479 16.91 30.96 -3.77
C TRP A 479 15.45 30.71 -4.18
N LEU A 480 14.53 30.52 -3.24
CA LEU A 480 13.11 30.24 -3.52
C LEU A 480 12.26 31.51 -3.47
N VAL A 481 11.39 31.69 -4.47
CA VAL A 481 10.47 32.84 -4.54
C VAL A 481 9.08 32.47 -4.01
N GLU A 482 8.57 33.25 -3.04
CA GLU A 482 7.25 33.05 -2.40
C GLU A 482 6.00 33.42 -3.25
#